data_AF-A0A948BBH3-F1
#
_entry.id   AF-A0A948BBH3-F1
#
_cell.length_a   1.000
_cell.length_b   1.000
_cell.length_c   1.000
_cell.angle_alpha   90.00
_cell.angle_beta   90.00
_cell.angle_gamma   90.00
#
_symmetry.space_group_name_H-M   'P 1'
#
loop_
_entity.id
_entity.type
_entity.pdbx_description
1 polymer ?
#
loop_
_entity_poly.entity_id
_entity_poly.type
_entity_poly.pdbx_seq_one_letter_code
_entity_poly.pdbx_strand_id
1 'polypeptide(L)'
;MKNQVISFLLLSSCLVLTGGGCSEGLPEDQQVDYDQDVKPLIEEVFPNNAVAGSCNMIESGSHCLDYIGSYWNEQAMKLNCEGAGVWSSNTCPYSENGGCRGTAGTIMDTVLWSYPYGGDPITGENVYYEAMACNSIPAAQWIMPDDLLAPSN
;
A
#
# COMPACT_ATOMS: atom_id res chain seq x y z
N MET A 1 -11.51 -20.86 56.39
CA MET A 1 -12.38 -20.33 55.31
C MET A 1 -11.54 -19.47 54.38
N LYS A 2 -11.47 -19.89 53.10
CA LYS A 2 -11.26 -19.09 51.87
C LYS A 2 -10.17 -18.01 51.88
N ASN A 3 -9.00 -18.31 51.28
CA ASN A 3 -8.27 -17.40 50.37
C ASN A 3 -6.84 -17.89 50.03
N GLN A 4 -6.65 -19.08 49.47
CA GLN A 4 -5.31 -19.48 48.99
C GLN A 4 -5.27 -20.36 47.73
N VAL A 5 -6.33 -20.42 46.92
CA VAL A 5 -6.37 -21.33 45.75
C VAL A 5 -6.28 -20.59 44.40
N ILE A 6 -6.35 -19.26 44.37
CA ILE A 6 -6.55 -18.52 43.09
C ILE A 6 -5.24 -18.09 42.42
N SER A 7 -4.10 -18.08 43.13
CA SER A 7 -2.83 -17.60 42.56
C SER A 7 -2.07 -18.61 41.70
N PHE A 8 -2.44 -19.89 41.68
CA PHE A 8 -1.73 -20.91 40.91
C PHE A 8 -2.30 -21.18 39.51
N LEU A 9 -3.49 -20.66 39.19
CA LEU A 9 -4.15 -20.88 37.89
C LEU A 9 -3.78 -19.87 36.80
N LEU A 10 -3.15 -18.75 37.15
CA LEU A 10 -2.78 -17.70 36.20
C LEU A 10 -1.38 -17.87 35.58
N LEU A 11 -0.55 -18.79 36.08
CA LEU A 11 0.79 -19.05 35.53
C LEU A 11 0.87 -20.22 34.53
N SER A 12 -0.19 -21.02 34.37
CA SER A 12 -0.21 -22.15 33.42
C SER A 12 -0.61 -21.79 32.00
N SER A 13 -1.08 -20.57 31.73
CA SER A 13 -1.52 -20.18 30.38
C SER A 13 -0.41 -19.62 29.47
N CYS A 14 0.80 -19.40 29.99
CA CYS A 14 1.95 -18.92 29.19
C CYS A 14 2.81 -20.04 28.59
N LEU A 15 2.56 -21.31 28.93
CA LEU A 15 3.42 -22.45 28.52
C LEU A 15 2.86 -23.30 27.38
N VAL A 16 1.77 -22.88 26.72
CA VAL A 16 1.19 -23.57 25.55
C VAL A 16 1.49 -22.85 24.22
N LEU A 17 2.27 -21.76 24.23
CA LEU A 17 2.61 -20.98 23.03
C LEU A 17 4.06 -21.16 22.56
N THR A 18 4.76 -22.19 23.03
CA THR A 18 6.07 -22.57 22.47
C THR A 18 5.93 -23.79 21.58
N GLY A 19 6.14 -23.61 20.27
CA GLY A 19 6.51 -24.71 19.37
C GLY A 19 5.44 -25.09 18.34
N GLY A 20 5.23 -24.22 17.36
CA GLY A 20 4.45 -24.53 16.17
C GLY A 20 4.64 -23.45 15.11
N GLY A 21 5.90 -23.12 14.80
CA GLY A 21 6.20 -22.32 13.62
C GLY A 21 5.67 -23.07 12.40
N CYS A 22 4.68 -22.50 11.73
CA CYS A 22 4.14 -23.01 10.47
C CYS A 22 5.17 -22.73 9.36
N SER A 23 6.25 -23.51 9.31
CA SER A 23 7.25 -23.43 8.25
C SER A 23 7.72 -24.80 7.75
N GLU A 24 7.09 -25.89 8.19
CA GLU A 24 7.34 -27.21 7.64
C GLU A 24 6.36 -27.50 6.49
N GLY A 25 6.83 -27.28 5.27
CA GLY A 25 6.29 -27.89 4.06
C GLY A 25 5.02 -27.25 3.52
N LEU A 26 5.12 -26.01 3.04
CA LEU A 26 4.17 -25.57 2.02
C LEU A 26 4.29 -26.52 0.81
N PRO A 27 3.15 -26.96 0.22
CA PRO A 27 3.15 -27.69 -1.05
C PRO A 27 4.10 -27.02 -2.06
N GLU A 28 4.78 -27.80 -2.92
CA GLU A 28 5.76 -27.25 -3.88
C GLU A 28 5.17 -26.11 -4.75
N ASP A 29 3.87 -26.15 -5.03
CA ASP A 29 3.12 -25.11 -5.75
C ASP A 29 2.83 -23.83 -4.95
N GLN A 30 3.20 -23.79 -3.67
CA GLN A 30 3.04 -22.64 -2.77
C GLN A 30 4.37 -22.15 -2.20
N GLN A 31 5.49 -22.74 -2.62
CA GLN A 31 6.82 -22.24 -2.27
C GLN A 31 7.14 -21.03 -3.14
N VAL A 32 7.47 -19.90 -2.51
CA VAL A 32 7.90 -18.69 -3.21
C VAL A 32 9.38 -18.84 -3.57
N ASP A 33 9.69 -18.93 -4.86
CA ASP A 33 11.07 -18.92 -5.35
C ASP A 33 11.51 -17.46 -5.51
N TYR A 34 12.55 -17.05 -4.77
CA TYR A 34 12.99 -15.66 -4.79
C TYR A 34 13.49 -15.22 -6.18
N ASP A 35 14.22 -16.08 -6.89
CA ASP A 35 14.84 -15.72 -8.16
C ASP A 35 13.83 -15.69 -9.32
N GLN A 36 12.80 -16.54 -9.28
CA GLN A 36 11.76 -16.62 -10.30
C GLN A 36 10.54 -15.76 -10.01
N ASP A 37 10.08 -15.70 -8.75
CA ASP A 37 8.80 -15.08 -8.41
C ASP A 37 8.97 -13.66 -7.86
N VAL A 38 10.05 -13.39 -7.12
CA VAL A 38 10.23 -12.12 -6.39
C VAL A 38 11.12 -11.15 -7.16
N LYS A 39 12.30 -11.64 -7.61
CA LYS A 39 13.33 -10.80 -8.23
C LYS A 39 12.85 -10.07 -9.49
N PRO A 40 12.10 -10.68 -10.43
CA PRO A 40 11.60 -9.95 -11.60
C PRO A 40 10.66 -8.80 -11.22
N LEU A 41 9.88 -8.95 -10.14
CA LEU A 41 8.95 -7.91 -9.68
C LEU A 41 9.66 -6.68 -9.08
N ILE A 42 10.90 -6.87 -8.61
CA ILE A 42 11.72 -5.82 -7.98
C ILE A 42 12.66 -5.18 -8.99
N GLU A 43 13.21 -5.97 -9.93
CA GLU A 43 14.23 -5.50 -10.87
C GLU A 43 13.66 -5.01 -12.21
N GLU A 44 12.42 -5.34 -12.57
CA GLU A 44 11.78 -4.80 -13.77
C GLU A 44 11.42 -3.32 -13.56
N VAL A 45 12.10 -2.48 -14.34
CA VAL A 45 11.85 -1.03 -14.38
C VAL A 45 10.83 -0.74 -15.47
N PHE A 46 9.74 -0.07 -15.11
CA PHE A 46 8.71 0.38 -16.03
C PHE A 46 8.92 1.88 -16.33
N PRO A 47 9.45 2.25 -17.51
CA PRO A 47 9.88 3.62 -17.78
C PRO A 47 8.74 4.60 -18.11
N ASN A 48 7.48 4.13 -18.09
CA ASN A 48 6.32 4.92 -18.48
C ASN A 48 5.46 5.25 -17.24
N ASN A 49 5.19 6.54 -17.02
CA ASN A 49 4.29 6.99 -15.93
C ASN A 49 2.80 6.89 -16.31
N ALA A 50 2.46 6.18 -17.38
CA ALA A 50 1.06 6.01 -17.80
C ALA A 50 0.27 5.25 -16.73
N VAL A 51 -0.76 5.91 -16.22
CA VAL A 51 -1.70 5.36 -15.27
C VAL A 51 -2.59 4.32 -15.97
N ALA A 52 -2.64 3.11 -15.43
CA ALA A 52 -3.46 2.00 -15.93
C ALA A 52 -4.92 2.08 -15.44
N GLY A 53 -5.14 2.72 -14.29
CA GLY A 53 -6.44 2.94 -13.69
C GLY A 53 -6.31 3.56 -12.31
N SER A 54 -7.42 3.76 -11.61
CA SER A 54 -7.44 4.33 -10.27
C SER A 54 -8.46 3.70 -9.33
N CYS A 55 -8.24 3.89 -8.04
CA CYS A 55 -9.20 3.64 -6.98
C CYS A 55 -9.57 4.96 -6.29
N ASN A 56 -10.81 5.40 -6.49
CA ASN A 56 -11.31 6.64 -5.90
C ASN A 56 -11.87 6.39 -4.50
N MET A 57 -11.19 6.94 -3.49
CA MET A 57 -11.55 6.85 -2.07
C MET A 57 -11.82 8.25 -1.50
N ILE A 58 -12.12 9.24 -2.35
CA ILE A 58 -12.17 10.64 -1.93
C ILE A 58 -13.38 10.86 -1.02
N GLU A 59 -14.54 10.32 -1.38
CA GLU A 59 -15.77 10.47 -0.59
C GLU A 59 -15.63 9.89 0.82
N SER A 60 -14.86 8.81 1.00
CA SER A 60 -14.69 8.13 2.29
C SER A 60 -13.50 8.65 3.11
N GLY A 61 -12.41 9.04 2.47
CA GLY A 61 -11.17 9.39 3.17
C GLY A 61 -10.29 10.42 2.48
N SER A 62 -10.81 11.16 1.49
CA SER A 62 -10.09 12.26 0.84
C SER A 62 -8.79 11.86 0.12
N HIS A 63 -8.72 10.60 -0.34
CA HIS A 63 -7.61 10.10 -1.15
C HIS A 63 -8.06 9.42 -2.45
N CYS A 64 -7.16 9.33 -3.42
CA CYS A 64 -7.34 8.53 -4.63
C CYS A 64 -6.02 7.86 -4.99
N LEU A 65 -6.06 6.59 -5.38
CA LEU A 65 -4.87 5.82 -5.73
C LEU A 65 -4.78 5.63 -7.24
N ASP A 66 -3.72 6.10 -7.87
CA ASP A 66 -3.36 5.75 -9.24
C ASP A 66 -2.47 4.51 -9.28
N TYR A 67 -2.75 3.63 -10.24
CA TYR A 67 -1.97 2.42 -10.50
C TYR A 67 -1.09 2.63 -11.74
N ILE A 68 0.23 2.42 -11.61
CA ILE A 68 1.23 2.64 -12.67
C ILE A 68 2.11 1.39 -12.79
N GLY A 69 2.45 0.99 -14.01
CA GLY A 69 3.31 -0.18 -14.25
C GLY A 69 2.57 -1.40 -14.78
N SER A 70 3.34 -2.41 -15.18
CA SER A 70 2.85 -3.60 -15.90
C SER A 70 2.19 -4.65 -14.99
N TYR A 71 2.35 -4.57 -13.67
CA TYR A 71 1.69 -5.47 -12.72
C TYR A 71 0.17 -5.27 -12.71
N TRP A 72 -0.28 -4.03 -12.88
CA TRP A 72 -1.67 -3.63 -12.68
C TRP A 72 -2.57 -3.94 -13.88
N ASN A 73 -3.05 -5.17 -13.95
CA ASN A 73 -4.19 -5.50 -14.80
C ASN A 73 -5.53 -5.14 -14.12
N GLU A 74 -6.62 -5.11 -14.89
CA GLU A 74 -7.95 -4.71 -14.40
C GLU A 74 -8.41 -5.52 -13.19
N GLN A 75 -8.18 -6.83 -13.18
CA GLN A 75 -8.59 -7.70 -12.09
C GLN A 75 -7.82 -7.38 -10.79
N ALA A 76 -6.50 -7.19 -10.90
CA ALA A 76 -5.65 -6.82 -9.77
C ALA A 76 -6.04 -5.44 -9.20
N MET A 77 -6.28 -4.46 -10.07
CA MET A 77 -6.72 -3.12 -9.65
C MET A 77 -8.08 -3.15 -8.95
N LYS A 78 -9.06 -3.88 -9.50
CA LYS A 78 -10.37 -4.03 -8.87
C LYS A 78 -10.29 -4.71 -7.51
N LEU A 79 -9.49 -5.77 -7.40
CA LEU A 79 -9.28 -6.48 -6.14
C LEU A 79 -8.58 -5.58 -5.10
N ASN A 80 -7.57 -4.82 -5.50
CA ASN A 80 -6.88 -3.89 -4.60
C ASN A 80 -7.81 -2.76 -4.11
N CYS A 81 -8.72 -2.29 -4.97
CA CYS A 81 -9.68 -1.24 -4.63
C CYS A 81 -10.91 -1.74 -3.85
N GLU A 82 -11.15 -3.05 -3.83
CA GLU A 82 -12.35 -3.66 -3.27
C GLU A 82 -12.52 -3.31 -1.78
N GLY A 83 -13.70 -2.78 -1.43
CA GLY A 83 -14.03 -2.40 -0.05
C GLY A 83 -13.40 -1.09 0.44
N ALA A 84 -12.46 -0.50 -0.32
CA ALA A 84 -11.84 0.78 0.02
C ALA A 84 -12.45 1.95 -0.75
N GLY A 85 -12.72 1.77 -2.06
CA GLY A 85 -13.18 2.84 -2.93
C GLY A 85 -13.90 2.35 -4.20
N VAL A 86 -13.98 3.23 -5.19
CA VAL A 86 -14.61 2.98 -6.49
C VAL A 86 -13.54 2.89 -7.56
N TRP A 87 -13.42 1.73 -8.20
CA TRP A 87 -12.48 1.51 -9.30
C TRP A 87 -12.89 2.30 -10.56
N SER A 88 -11.90 2.82 -11.28
CA SER A 88 -12.05 3.54 -12.54
C SER A 88 -10.90 3.20 -13.49
N SER A 89 -11.18 3.15 -14.80
CA SER A 89 -10.15 3.05 -15.84
C SER A 89 -9.46 4.39 -16.14
N ASN A 90 -9.96 5.48 -15.57
CA ASN A 90 -9.34 6.81 -15.68
C ASN A 90 -8.38 7.04 -14.52
N THR A 91 -7.44 7.97 -14.68
CA THR A 91 -6.62 8.49 -13.58
C THR A 91 -7.47 9.23 -12.55
N CYS A 92 -6.94 9.33 -11.34
CA CYS A 92 -7.43 10.18 -10.29
C CYS A 92 -7.59 11.64 -10.73
N PRO A 93 -8.53 12.40 -10.14
CA PRO A 93 -8.60 13.85 -10.35
C PRO A 93 -7.30 14.55 -9.97
N TYR A 94 -7.00 15.70 -10.59
CA TYR A 94 -5.83 16.49 -10.22
C TYR A 94 -5.84 16.85 -8.72
N SER A 95 -4.72 16.65 -8.04
CA SER A 95 -4.53 17.01 -6.64
C SER A 95 -3.62 18.23 -6.50
N GLU A 96 -4.11 19.27 -5.83
CA GLU A 96 -3.31 20.44 -5.44
C GLU A 96 -2.47 20.18 -4.17
N ASN A 97 -2.78 19.15 -3.39
CA ASN A 97 -2.02 18.80 -2.18
C ASN A 97 -0.79 17.96 -2.50
N GLY A 98 -0.77 17.30 -3.67
CA GLY A 98 0.21 16.28 -4.01
C GLY A 98 -0.19 14.91 -3.50
N GLY A 99 0.76 13.98 -3.52
CA GLY A 99 0.53 12.60 -3.14
C GLY A 99 1.81 11.82 -2.90
N CYS A 100 1.65 10.66 -2.29
CA CYS A 100 2.76 9.76 -2.02
C CYS A 100 2.90 8.74 -3.15
N ARG A 101 4.00 8.82 -3.90
CA ARG A 101 4.36 7.82 -4.91
C ARG A 101 5.21 6.73 -4.28
N GLY A 102 4.71 5.49 -4.32
CA GLY A 102 5.42 4.31 -3.84
C GLY A 102 6.04 3.52 -4.99
N THR A 103 7.20 2.92 -4.74
CA THR A 103 7.90 2.01 -5.67
C THR A 103 8.07 2.62 -7.08
N ALA A 104 8.45 3.89 -7.12
CA ALA A 104 8.56 4.68 -8.34
C ALA A 104 9.42 4.00 -9.41
N GLY A 105 8.89 3.90 -10.63
CA GLY A 105 9.59 3.32 -11.78
C GLY A 105 9.66 1.80 -11.80
N THR A 106 9.04 1.11 -10.84
CA THR A 106 8.90 -0.36 -10.87
C THR A 106 7.60 -0.77 -11.57
N ILE A 107 7.40 -2.07 -11.75
CA ILE A 107 6.15 -2.59 -12.33
C ILE A 107 4.92 -2.44 -11.40
N MET A 108 5.13 -2.16 -10.10
CA MET A 108 4.07 -1.99 -9.08
C MET A 108 3.94 -0.53 -8.60
N ASP A 109 4.41 0.43 -9.38
CA ASP A 109 4.32 1.86 -9.06
C ASP A 109 2.88 2.30 -8.74
N THR A 110 2.71 3.12 -7.73
CA THR A 110 1.41 3.65 -7.33
C THR A 110 1.56 5.06 -6.79
N VAL A 111 0.51 5.88 -6.92
CA VAL A 111 0.46 7.20 -6.30
C VAL A 111 -0.82 7.38 -5.52
N LEU A 112 -0.69 7.58 -4.21
CA LEU A 112 -1.80 7.94 -3.33
C LEU A 112 -1.90 9.46 -3.25
N TRP A 113 -2.85 10.03 -3.98
CA TRP A 113 -3.16 11.46 -3.98
C TRP A 113 -4.00 11.85 -2.78
N SER A 114 -3.73 13.02 -2.21
CA SER A 114 -4.50 13.60 -1.11
C SER A 114 -5.35 14.77 -1.61
N TYR A 115 -6.53 15.00 -1.04
CA TYR A 115 -7.44 16.05 -1.50
C TYR A 115 -7.96 16.93 -0.35
N PRO A 116 -8.16 18.24 -0.58
CA PRO A 116 -8.68 19.16 0.43
C PRO A 116 -10.20 19.07 0.58
N TYR A 117 -10.81 17.99 0.10
CA TYR A 117 -12.25 17.72 0.13
C TYR A 117 -12.50 16.21 0.24
N GLY A 118 -13.72 15.81 0.59
CA GLY A 118 -14.10 14.40 0.76
C GLY A 118 -14.51 14.07 2.19
N GLY A 119 -14.36 12.80 2.57
CA GLY A 119 -14.78 12.28 3.88
C GLY A 119 -13.92 12.78 5.05
N ASP A 120 -12.63 13.02 4.82
CA ASP A 120 -11.70 13.57 5.81
C ASP A 120 -10.73 14.56 5.15
N PRO A 121 -11.18 15.80 4.84
CA PRO A 121 -10.43 16.74 4.03
C PRO A 121 -9.00 17.02 4.54
N ILE A 122 -8.00 16.77 3.68
CA ILE A 122 -6.59 16.97 4.00
C ILE A 122 -6.21 18.43 3.71
N THR A 123 -5.97 19.22 4.75
CA THR A 123 -5.63 20.65 4.62
C THR A 123 -4.48 21.06 5.54
N GLY A 124 -3.74 22.11 5.13
CA GLY A 124 -2.73 22.76 5.96
C GLY A 124 -1.70 21.79 6.56
N GLU A 125 -1.72 21.66 7.88
CA GLU A 125 -0.76 20.85 8.64
C GLU A 125 -0.80 19.36 8.29
N ASN A 126 -1.97 18.82 7.89
CA ASN A 126 -2.10 17.41 7.53
C ASN A 126 -1.24 17.07 6.30
N VAL A 127 -1.24 17.93 5.28
CA VAL A 127 -0.41 17.77 4.07
C VAL A 127 1.08 17.70 4.43
N TYR A 128 1.51 18.55 5.38
CA TYR A 128 2.89 18.57 5.83
C TYR A 128 3.29 17.24 6.50
N TYR A 129 2.44 16.69 7.38
CA TYR A 129 2.73 15.41 8.02
C TYR A 129 2.65 14.22 7.07
N GLU A 130 1.70 14.22 6.12
CA GLU A 130 1.62 13.19 5.08
C GLU A 130 2.86 13.18 4.20
N ALA A 131 3.33 14.36 3.76
CA ALA A 131 4.54 14.47 2.97
C ALA A 131 5.78 13.97 3.73
N MET A 132 5.91 14.32 5.01
CA MET A 132 6.99 13.79 5.85
C MET A 132 6.91 12.28 6.03
N ALA A 133 5.71 11.75 6.28
CA ALA A 133 5.48 10.32 6.45
C ALA A 133 5.84 9.56 5.17
N CYS A 134 5.37 10.05 4.02
CA CYS A 134 5.71 9.49 2.72
C CYS A 134 7.22 9.44 2.49
N ASN A 135 7.90 10.57 2.66
CA ASN A 135 9.35 10.67 2.44
C ASN A 135 10.19 9.87 3.45
N SER A 136 9.59 9.39 4.54
CA SER A 136 10.26 8.50 5.50
C SER A 136 10.24 7.03 5.09
N ILE A 137 9.38 6.64 4.15
CA ILE A 137 9.27 5.27 3.65
C ILE A 137 10.35 5.06 2.58
N PRO A 138 11.26 4.08 2.74
CA PRO A 138 12.20 3.72 1.68
C PRO A 138 11.44 3.34 0.40
N ALA A 139 11.87 3.87 -0.74
CA ALA A 139 11.22 3.73 -2.06
C ALA A 139 9.88 4.49 -2.22
N ALA A 140 9.55 5.43 -1.34
CA ALA A 140 8.47 6.38 -1.58
C ALA A 140 8.97 7.82 -1.64
N GLN A 141 8.23 8.66 -2.36
CA GLN A 141 8.49 10.09 -2.46
C GLN A 141 7.18 10.88 -2.58
N TRP A 142 7.10 12.01 -1.88
CA TRP A 142 6.00 12.95 -2.07
C TRP A 142 6.20 13.72 -3.36
N ILE A 143 5.18 13.73 -4.22
CA ILE A 143 5.22 14.35 -5.54
C ILE A 143 3.98 15.20 -5.81
N MET A 144 4.10 16.09 -6.79
CA MET A 144 2.98 16.77 -7.41
C MET A 144 2.58 16.05 -8.71
N PRO A 145 1.32 16.19 -9.19
CA PRO A 145 0.90 15.57 -10.45
C PRO A 145 1.78 15.91 -11.64
N ASP A 146 2.34 17.13 -11.68
CA ASP A 146 3.22 17.59 -12.75
C ASP A 146 4.55 16.81 -12.81
N ASP A 147 4.99 16.22 -11.69
CA ASP A 147 6.22 15.41 -11.64
C ASP A 147 6.08 14.10 -12.43
N LEU A 148 4.85 13.62 -12.66
CA LEU A 148 4.60 12.46 -13.53
C LEU A 148 4.74 12.78 -15.02
N LEU A 149 4.61 14.06 -15.39
CA LEU A 149 4.72 14.55 -16.77
C LEU A 149 6.15 14.88 -17.17
N ALA A 150 7.04 15.07 -16.20
CA ALA A 150 8.45 15.28 -16.45
C ALA A 150 9.08 14.00 -17.01
N PRO A 151 9.94 14.08 -18.04
CA PRO A 151 10.68 12.92 -18.50
C PRO A 151 11.55 12.39 -17.36
N SER A 152 11.44 11.09 -17.06
CA SER A 152 12.33 10.40 -16.14
C SER A 152 13.77 10.52 -16.67
N ASN A 153 14.61 11.30 -15.99
CA ASN A 153 16.04 11.40 -16.29
C ASN A 153 16.80 10.15 -15.87
#